data_AF-A0A5S3W0C3-F1
#
_entry.id   AF-A0A5S3W0C3-F1
#
_cell.length_a   1.000
_cell.length_b   1.000
_cell.length_c   1.000
_cell.angle_alpha   90.00
_cell.angle_beta   90.00
_cell.angle_gamma   90.00
#
_symmetry.space_group_name_H-M   'P 1'
#
loop_
_entity.id
_entity.type
_entity.pdbx_description
1 polymer ?
#
loop_
_entity_poly.entity_id
_entity_poly.type
_entity_poly.pdbx_seq_one_letter_code
_entity_poly.pdbx_strand_id
1 'polypeptide(L)'
;ARDMNRLADTLAQNQIARQQWIADISHELRTPIAVIRAELEGMIDGIIASDPEQLMSLNEEIQRLTRLVDDLHQLSLSDRGALTYNMDKENLYDL
;
A
#
# COMPACT_ATOMS: atom_id res chain seq x y z
N ALA A 1 -14.43 -29.18 -21.47
CA ALA A 1 -15.26 -29.10 -20.24
C ALA A 1 -14.40 -29.01 -18.97
N ARG A 2 -13.46 -29.95 -18.73
CA ARG A 2 -12.55 -29.90 -17.56
C ARG A 2 -11.68 -28.63 -17.48
N ASP A 3 -11.18 -28.14 -18.60
CA ASP A 3 -10.34 -26.93 -18.62
C ASP A 3 -11.13 -25.66 -18.28
N MET A 4 -12.40 -25.58 -18.69
CA MET A 4 -13.28 -24.45 -18.38
C MET A 4 -13.64 -24.39 -16.90
N ASN A 5 -13.90 -25.55 -16.28
CA ASN A 5 -14.09 -25.62 -14.82
C ASN A 5 -12.82 -25.23 -14.07
N ARG A 6 -11.64 -25.66 -14.55
CA ARG A 6 -10.37 -25.30 -13.92
C ARG A 6 -10.08 -23.80 -13.98
N LEU A 7 -10.38 -23.15 -15.10
CA LEU A 7 -10.28 -21.70 -15.25
C LEU A 7 -11.26 -20.95 -14.34
N ALA A 8 -12.51 -21.42 -14.25
CA ALA A 8 -13.51 -20.86 -13.34
C ALA A 8 -13.09 -20.98 -11.86
N ASP A 9 -12.57 -22.15 -11.46
CA ASP A 9 -12.07 -22.37 -10.10
C ASP A 9 -10.87 -21.47 -9.79
N THR A 10 -9.95 -21.30 -10.75
CA THR A 10 -8.77 -20.45 -10.58
C THR A 10 -9.16 -18.98 -10.43
N LEU A 11 -10.13 -18.51 -11.21
CA LEU A 11 -10.66 -17.15 -11.11
C LEU A 11 -11.33 -16.92 -9.75
N ALA A 12 -12.15 -17.87 -9.29
CA ALA A 12 -12.81 -17.78 -7.98
C ALA A 12 -11.80 -17.75 -6.82
N GLN A 13 -10.75 -18.58 -6.88
CA GLN A 13 -9.68 -18.57 -5.90
C GLN A 13 -8.91 -17.24 -5.89
N ASN A 14 -8.60 -16.68 -7.07
CA ASN A 14 -7.92 -15.39 -7.17
C ASN A 14 -8.78 -14.24 -6.61
N GLN A 15 -10.09 -14.27 -6.85
CA GLN A 15 -11.05 -13.31 -6.29
C GLN A 15 -11.07 -13.35 -4.74
N ILE A 16 -11.11 -14.55 -4.16
CA ILE A 16 -11.10 -14.74 -2.71
C ILE A 16 -9.77 -14.26 -2.11
N ALA A 17 -8.64 -14.64 -2.72
CA ALA A 17 -7.32 -14.20 -2.28
C ALA A 17 -7.19 -12.68 -2.30
N ARG A 18 -7.72 -12.01 -3.34
CA ARG A 18 -7.75 -10.55 -3.43
C ARG A 18 -8.55 -9.89 -2.31
N GLN A 19 -9.74 -10.44 -2.00
CA GLN A 19 -10.57 -9.90 -0.92
C GLN A 19 -9.90 -10.04 0.44
N GLN A 20 -9.28 -11.20 0.70
CA GLN A 20 -8.54 -11.44 1.93
C GLN A 20 -7.36 -10.48 2.06
N TRP A 21 -6.59 -10.31 0.98
CA TRP A 21 -5.44 -9.42 0.96
C TRP A 21 -5.82 -7.96 1.25
N ILE A 22 -6.91 -7.45 0.66
CA ILE A 22 -7.43 -6.10 0.96
C ILE A 22 -7.82 -5.95 2.44
N ALA A 23 -8.44 -6.98 3.01
CA ALA A 23 -8.82 -6.97 4.42
C ALA A 23 -7.59 -6.91 5.33
N ASP A 24 -6.60 -7.76 5.08
CA ASP A 24 -5.36 -7.85 5.86
C ASP A 24 -4.62 -6.51 5.86
N ILE A 25 -4.50 -5.87 4.71
CA ILE A 25 -3.88 -4.54 4.58
C ILE A 25 -4.67 -3.49 5.36
N SER A 26 -5.99 -3.51 5.25
CA SER A 26 -6.85 -2.56 5.97
C SER A 26 -6.64 -2.68 7.48
N HIS A 27 -6.38 -3.90 7.97
CA HIS A 27 -6.02 -4.14 9.37
C HIS A 27 -4.61 -3.63 9.70
N GLU A 28 -3.62 -3.91 8.86
CA GLU A 28 -2.24 -3.47 9.06
C GLU A 28 -2.10 -1.95 9.06
N LEU A 29 -2.87 -1.22 8.24
CA LEU A 29 -2.86 0.25 8.20
C LEU A 29 -3.52 0.90 9.41
N ARG A 30 -4.51 0.26 10.05
CA ARG A 30 -5.20 0.84 11.23
C ARG A 30 -4.26 1.10 12.39
N THR A 31 -3.34 0.17 12.65
CA THR A 31 -2.41 0.24 13.79
C THR A 31 -1.48 1.46 13.70
N PRO A 32 -0.68 1.67 12.64
CA PRO A 32 0.20 2.82 12.54
C PRO A 32 -0.57 4.14 12.46
N ILE A 33 -1.76 4.17 11.82
CA ILE A 33 -2.63 5.36 11.85
C ILE A 33 -3.08 5.68 13.27
N ALA A 34 -3.42 4.68 14.08
CA ALA A 34 -3.81 4.88 15.47
C ALA A 34 -2.62 5.41 16.31
N VAL A 35 -1.41 4.93 16.05
CA VAL A 35 -0.18 5.42 16.71
C VAL A 35 0.07 6.88 16.38
N ILE A 36 0.11 7.25 15.10
CA ILE A 36 0.30 8.65 14.64
C ILE A 36 -0.76 9.56 15.27
N ARG A 37 -2.01 9.12 15.32
CA ARG A 37 -3.09 9.91 15.92
C ARG A 37 -2.88 10.10 17.43
N ALA A 38 -2.49 9.06 18.15
CA ALA A 38 -2.23 9.15 19.59
C ALA A 38 -1.04 10.07 19.90
N GLU A 39 0.02 10.01 19.08
CA GLU A 39 1.16 10.92 19.20
C GLU A 39 0.75 12.38 18.94
N LEU A 40 -0.04 12.62 17.89
CA LEU A 40 -0.54 13.95 17.57
C LEU A 40 -1.47 14.49 18.66
N GLU A 41 -2.37 13.67 19.21
CA GLU A 41 -3.23 14.02 20.34
C GLU A 41 -2.39 14.38 21.58
N GLY A 42 -1.36 13.59 21.89
CA GLY A 42 -0.44 13.87 22.99
C GLY A 42 0.34 15.17 22.80
N MET A 43 0.69 15.54 21.56
CA MET A 43 1.30 16.84 21.27
C MET A 43 0.32 18.00 21.44
N ILE A 44 -0.93 17.85 20.99
CA ILE A 44 -1.98 18.87 21.14
C ILE A 44 -2.30 19.11 22.62
N ASP A 45 -2.37 18.04 23.41
CA ASP A 45 -2.63 18.11 24.86
C ASP A 45 -1.42 18.62 25.67
N GLY A 46 -0.26 18.83 25.01
CA GLY A 46 0.98 19.28 25.64
C GLY A 46 1.67 18.22 26.50
N ILE A 47 1.23 16.95 26.39
CA ILE A 47 1.81 15.80 27.10
C ILE A 47 3.11 15.36 26.41
N ILE A 48 3.15 15.45 25.08
CA ILE A 48 4.32 15.14 24.24
C ILE A 48 4.92 16.45 23.74
N ALA A 49 6.24 16.61 23.88
CA ALA A 49 6.95 17.78 23.38
C ALA A 49 6.83 17.85 21.84
N SER A 50 6.34 18.98 21.33
CA SER A 50 6.18 19.25 19.90
C SER A 50 7.42 19.96 19.33
N ASP A 51 8.61 19.47 19.69
CA ASP A 51 9.86 20.02 19.15
C ASP A 51 10.08 19.58 17.69
N PRO A 52 11.04 20.20 16.97
CA PRO A 52 11.28 19.88 15.58
C PRO A 52 11.64 18.41 15.32
N GLU A 53 12.32 17.74 16.26
CA GLU A 53 12.73 16.35 16.10
C GLU A 53 11.50 15.41 16.13
N GLN A 54 10.55 15.69 17.02
CA GLN A 54 9.32 14.90 17.16
C GLN A 54 8.40 15.10 15.96
N LEU A 55 8.31 16.34 15.46
CA LEU A 55 7.55 16.65 14.24
C LEU A 55 8.18 16.00 13.00
N MET A 56 9.51 15.93 12.91
CA MET A 56 10.20 15.22 11.85
C MET A 56 9.93 13.71 11.92
N SER A 57 10.01 13.10 13.10
CA SER A 57 9.69 11.68 13.30
C SER A 57 8.26 11.34 12.88
N LEU A 58 7.27 12.15 13.31
CA LEU A 58 5.87 11.98 12.92
C LEU A 58 5.69 12.09 11.40
N ASN A 59 6.37 13.06 10.76
CA ASN A 59 6.34 13.23 9.31
C ASN A 59 6.98 12.05 8.57
N GLU A 60 8.05 11.45 9.09
CA GLU A 60 8.64 10.24 8.52
C GLU A 60 7.69 9.04 8.59
N GLU A 61 6.94 8.87 9.69
CA GLU A 61 5.94 7.80 9.82
C GLU A 61 4.80 7.99 8.82
N ILE A 62 4.33 9.24 8.65
CA ILE A 62 3.34 9.58 7.62
C ILE A 62 3.89 9.22 6.22
N GLN A 63 5.13 9.58 5.91
CA GLN A 63 5.76 9.23 4.63
C GLN A 63 5.89 7.71 4.42
N ARG A 64 6.22 6.96 5.47
CA ARG A 64 6.25 5.48 5.43
C ARG A 64 4.87 4.93 5.06
N LEU A 65 3.80 5.43 5.69
CA LEU A 65 2.45 5.01 5.36
C LEU A 65 2.02 5.39 3.95
N THR A 66 2.35 6.59 3.49
CA THR A 66 2.05 7.00 2.12
C THR A 66 2.70 6.06 1.11
N ARG A 67 3.99 5.73 1.28
CA ARG A 67 4.68 4.75 0.42
C ARG A 67 4.01 3.38 0.44
N LEU A 68 3.63 2.89 1.63
CA LEU A 68 2.95 1.61 1.76
C LEU A 68 1.61 1.60 1.00
N VAL A 69 0.83 2.68 1.09
CA VAL A 69 -0.43 2.85 0.35
C VAL A 69 -0.19 2.90 -1.16
N ASP A 70 0.84 3.61 -1.60
CA ASP A 70 1.21 3.71 -3.02
C ASP A 70 1.63 2.35 -3.59
N ASP A 71 2.49 1.61 -2.89
CA ASP A 71 2.93 0.25 -3.28
C ASP A 71 1.72 -0.69 -3.42
N LEU A 72 0.78 -0.57 -2.50
CA LEU A 72 -0.48 -1.32 -2.51
C LEU A 72 -1.35 -0.98 -3.72
N HIS A 73 -1.43 0.32 -4.04
CA HIS A 73 -2.16 0.79 -5.20
C HIS A 73 -1.56 0.24 -6.49
N GLN A 74 -0.23 0.28 -6.62
CA GLN A 74 0.51 -0.31 -7.74
C GLN A 74 0.27 -1.80 -7.88
N LEU A 75 0.32 -2.55 -6.78
CA LEU A 75 -0.01 -3.98 -6.78
C LEU A 75 -1.45 -4.23 -7.26
N SER A 76 -2.42 -3.44 -6.79
CA SER A 76 -3.82 -3.53 -7.24
C SER A 76 -4.00 -3.18 -8.73
N LEU A 77 -3.17 -2.32 -9.31
CA LEU A 77 -3.16 -2.02 -10.75
C LEU A 77 -2.55 -3.17 -11.56
N SER A 78 -1.44 -3.73 -11.07
CA SER A 78 -0.77 -4.91 -11.65
C SER A 78 -1.72 -6.12 -11.72
N ASP A 79 -2.44 -6.39 -10.63
CA ASP A 79 -3.38 -7.52 -10.50
C ASP A 79 -4.61 -7.42 -11.43
N ARG A 80 -4.87 -6.23 -11.98
CA ARG A 80 -5.92 -5.99 -12.98
C ARG A 80 -5.41 -6.08 -14.43
N GLY A 81 -4.13 -6.39 -14.64
CA GLY A 81 -3.50 -6.34 -15.96
C GLY A 81 -3.37 -4.92 -16.52
N ALA A 82 -3.46 -3.89 -15.66
CA ALA A 82 -3.43 -2.49 -16.08
C ALA A 82 -2.01 -1.90 -16.17
N LEU A 83 -0.97 -2.71 -15.99
CA LEU A 83 0.39 -2.34 -16.37
C LEU A 83 0.50 -2.34 -17.90
N THR A 84 0.21 -1.18 -18.50
CA THR A 84 0.50 -0.95 -19.91
C THR A 84 2.03 -0.89 -20.07
N TYR A 85 2.62 -2.00 -20.52
CA TYR A 85 4.05 -2.04 -20.85
C TYR A 85 4.27 -1.31 -22.18
N ASN A 86 4.81 -0.09 -22.11
CA ASN A 86 5.23 0.65 -23.30
C ASN A 86 6.67 0.24 -23.63
N MET A 87 6.84 -0.69 -24.57
CA MET A 87 8.16 -0.96 -25.15
C MET A 87 8.48 0.13 -26.17
N ASP A 88 9.22 1.14 -25.72
CA ASP A 88 9.95 2.01 -26.61
C ASP A 88 11.37 1.49 -26.79
N LYS A 89 11.89 1.55 -28.02
CA LYS A 89 13.28 1.25 -28.31
C LYS A 89 14.14 2.37 -27.72
N GLU A 90 14.54 2.25 -26.46
CA GLU A 90 15.61 3.09 -25.92
C GLU A 90 16.96 2.62 -26.50
N ASN A 91 17.67 3.57 -27.11
CA ASN A 91 19.00 3.34 -27.62
C ASN A 91 19.98 3.34 -26.43
N LEU A 92 20.47 2.17 -26.06
CA LEU A 92 21.41 1.98 -24.94
C LEU A 92 22.81 2.59 -25.19
N TYR A 93 23.03 3.26 -26.32
CA TYR A 93 24.30 3.94 -26.63
C TYR A 93 24.39 5.39 -26.11
N ASP A 94 23.30 5.95 -25.56
CA ASP A 94 23.27 7.33 -25.01
C ASP A 94 23.38 7.39 -23.46
N LEU A 95 23.94 6.35 -22.83
CA LEU A 95 24.34 6.31 -21.41
C LEU A 95 25.87 6.30 -21.29
#